data_AF-A0A374P628-F1
#
_entry.id   AF-A0A374P628-F1
#
_cell.length_a   1.000
_cell.length_b   1.000
_cell.length_c   1.000
_cell.angle_alpha   90.00
_cell.angle_beta   90.00
_cell.angle_gamma   90.00
#
_symmetry.space_group_name_H-M   'P 1'
#
loop_
_entity.id
_entity.type
_entity.pdbx_description
1 polymer ?
#
loop_
_entity_poly.entity_id
_entity_poly.type
_entity_poly.pdbx_seq_one_letter_code
_entity_poly.pdbx_strand_id
1 'polypeptide(L)' 'MNACAIKPTFPYVAKNILPRTLVSEENKKITEFINSHDFSFSVDKNTGELKSTIIDKKL' A
#
# COMPACT_ATOMS: atom_id res chain seq x y z
N MET A 1 42.59 -5.89 1.15
CA MET A 1 41.23 -5.54 0.71
C MET A 1 40.76 -4.39 1.59
N ASN A 2 40.70 -3.16 1.05
CA ASN A 2 40.40 -1.96 1.85
C ASN A 2 38.92 -1.62 1.70
N ALA A 3 38.13 -1.82 2.75
CA ALA A 3 36.74 -1.41 2.78
C ALA A 3 36.69 0.12 2.95
N CYS A 4 36.18 0.83 1.94
CA CYS A 4 35.91 2.26 2.03
C CYS A 4 34.42 2.44 2.37
N ALA A 5 34.11 3.02 3.53
CA ALA A 5 32.75 3.42 3.87
C ALA A 5 32.42 4.73 3.14
N ILE A 6 31.75 4.65 1.99
CA ILE A 6 31.20 5.82 1.33
C ILE A 6 30.03 6.29 2.18
N LYS A 7 30.14 7.48 2.80
CA LYS A 7 28.99 8.13 3.43
C LYS A 7 27.88 8.22 2.38
N PRO A 8 26.67 7.73 2.66
CA PRO A 8 25.56 7.99 1.77
C PRO A 8 25.32 9.51 1.80
N THR A 9 25.64 10.20 0.71
CA THR A 9 25.15 11.56 0.45
C THR A 9 23.68 11.47 0.05
N PHE A 10 22.84 10.90 0.91
CA PHE A 10 21.40 10.91 0.72
C PHE A 10 20.83 12.18 1.36
N PRO A 11 19.61 12.62 1.00
CA PRO A 11 18.58 11.84 0.30
C PRO A 11 17.84 12.63 -0.79
N TYR A 12 17.07 11.94 -1.63
CA TYR A 12 15.88 12.53 -2.26
C TYR A 12 14.86 12.86 -1.15
N VAL A 13 15.13 13.87 -0.32
CA VAL A 13 14.10 14.48 0.51
C VAL A 13 13.17 15.13 -0.50
N ALA A 14 11.94 14.65 -0.57
CA ALA A 14 10.88 15.37 -1.26
C ALA A 14 10.84 16.78 -0.64
N LYS A 15 11.43 17.76 -1.33
CA LYS A 15 11.59 19.14 -0.83
C LYS A 15 10.24 19.79 -0.52
N ASN A 16 9.17 19.23 -1.07
CA ASN A 16 7.80 19.66 -0.87
C ASN A 16 7.03 18.51 -0.24
N ILE A 17 6.54 18.72 0.98
CA ILE A 17 5.50 17.88 1.55
C ILE A 17 4.29 18.04 0.63
N LEU A 18 3.88 16.97 -0.06
CA LEU A 18 2.65 17.01 -0.84
C LEU A 18 1.50 17.37 0.12
N PRO A 19 0.69 18.40 -0.17
CA PRO A 19 -0.42 18.76 0.68
C PRO A 19 -1.33 17.54 0.82
N ARG A 20 -1.71 17.20 2.05
CA ARG A 20 -2.68 16.13 2.28
C ARG A 20 -3.98 16.55 1.62
N THR A 21 -4.44 15.77 0.65
CA THR A 21 -5.75 15.96 0.04
C THR A 21 -6.81 15.88 1.15
N LEU A 22 -7.69 16.88 1.22
CA LEU A 22 -8.82 16.85 2.16
C LEU A 22 -9.68 15.61 1.86
N VAL A 23 -10.22 15.00 2.91
CA VAL A 23 -11.06 13.81 2.79
C VAL A 23 -12.36 14.19 2.09
N SER A 24 -12.53 13.79 0.83
CA SER A 24 -13.79 13.87 0.11
C SER A 24 -14.78 12.80 0.62
N GLU A 25 -16.08 12.99 0.39
CA GLU A 25 -17.10 11.98 0.72
C GLU A 25 -16.83 10.63 0.01
N GLU A 26 -16.26 10.66 -1.19
CA GLU A 26 -15.83 9.45 -1.91
C GLU A 26 -14.68 8.73 -1.17
N ASN A 27 -13.70 9.49 -0.67
CA ASN A 27 -12.60 8.93 0.11
C ASN A 27 -13.09 8.30 1.42
N LYS A 28 -14.14 8.85 2.04
CA LYS A 28 -14.76 8.25 3.25
C LYS A 28 -15.37 6.89 2.95
N LYS A 29 -16.17 6.78 1.88
CA LYS A 29 -16.81 5.52 1.47
C LYS A 29 -15.78 4.44 1.17
N ILE A 30 -14.69 4.80 0.47
CA ILE A 30 -13.59 3.88 0.18
C ILE A 30 -12.93 3.41 1.48
N THR A 31 -12.70 4.33 2.42
CA THR A 31 -12.09 4.00 3.72
C THR A 31 -12.98 3.10 4.55
N GLU A 32 -14.29 3.37 4.60
CA GLU A 32 -15.29 2.53 5.27
C GLU A 32 -15.32 1.11 4.67
N PHE A 33 -15.35 1.02 3.34
CA PHE A 33 -15.31 -0.26 2.63
C PHE A 33 -14.03 -1.04 2.94
N ILE A 34 -12.85 -0.41 2.92
CA ILE A 34 -11.59 -1.07 3.25
C ILE A 34 -11.59 -1.56 4.70
N ASN A 35 -12.15 -0.76 5.61
CA ASN A 35 -12.18 -1.13 7.03
C ASN A 35 -13.14 -2.29 7.31
N SER A 36 -14.27 -2.36 6.61
CA SER A 36 -15.30 -3.39 6.84
C SER A 36 -15.04 -4.73 6.15
N HIS A 37 -14.02 -4.84 5.29
CA HIS A 37 -13.73 -6.08 4.56
C HIS A 37 -12.30 -6.57 4.83
N ASP A 38 -12.11 -7.88 4.74
CA ASP A 38 -10.83 -8.54 4.65
C ASP A 38 -10.49 -8.82 3.19
N PHE A 39 -9.27 -8.46 2.80
CA PHE A 39 -8.76 -8.65 1.45
C PHE A 39 -7.69 -9.74 1.46
N SER A 40 -7.85 -10.74 0.61
CA SER A 40 -6.85 -11.78 0.41
C SER A 40 -6.53 -11.93 -1.07
N PHE A 41 -5.25 -12.14 -1.36
CA PHE A 41 -4.74 -12.35 -2.71
C PHE A 41 -3.99 -13.67 -2.73
N SER A 42 -4.31 -14.51 -3.70
CA SER A 42 -3.64 -15.78 -3.91
C SER A 42 -3.35 -15.95 -5.39
N VAL A 43 -2.24 -16.59 -5.72
CA VAL A 43 -1.91 -16.94 -7.10
C VAL A 43 -2.15 -18.43 -7.26
N ASP A 44 -2.98 -18.79 -8.22
CA ASP A 44 -3.19 -20.19 -8.59
C ASP A 44 -1.90 -20.73 -9.19
N LYS A 45 -1.32 -21.78 -8.58
CA LYS A 45 -0.04 -22.33 -9.02
C LYS A 45 -0.12 -23.08 -10.36
N ASN A 46 -1.32 -23.47 -10.77
CA ASN A 46 -1.53 -24.26 -12.00
C ASN A 46 -1.82 -23.36 -13.19
N THR A 47 -2.64 -22.31 -13.00
CA THR A 47 -3.02 -21.38 -14.08
C THR A 47 -2.19 -20.10 -14.08
N GLY A 48 -1.50 -19.78 -12.98
CA GLY A 48 -0.78 -18.52 -12.80
C GLY A 48 -1.70 -17.32 -12.54
N GLU A 49 -3.01 -17.54 -12.40
CA GLU A 49 -3.99 -16.47 -12.25
C GLU A 49 -3.99 -15.89 -10.83
N LEU A 50 -4.04 -14.56 -10.75
CA LEU A 50 -4.23 -13.84 -9.50
C LEU A 50 -5.71 -13.86 -9.11
N LYS A 51 -6.01 -14.54 -8.01
CA LYS A 51 -7.34 -14.58 -7.39
C LYS A 51 -7.38 -13.59 -6.23
N SER A 52 -8.25 -12.59 -6.33
CA SER A 52 -8.58 -11.69 -5.24
C SER A 52 -9.90 -12.11 -4.58
N THR A 53 -9.91 -12.24 -3.26
CA THR A 53 -11.12 -12.54 -2.49
C THR A 53 -11.34 -11.45 -1.45
N ILE A 54 -12.57 -10.93 -1.42
CA ILE A 54 -13.03 -9.90 -0.50
C ILE A 54 -14.10 -10.55 0.38
N ILE A 55 -13.94 -10.46 1.69
CA ILE A 55 -14.85 -11.06 2.67
C ILE A 55 -15.31 -9.97 3.63
N ASP A 56 -16.61 -9.89 3.91
CA ASP A 56 -17.13 -9.01 4.97
C ASP A 56 -16.53 -9.41 6.32
N LYS A 57 -15.96 -8.46 7.04
CA LYS A 57 -15.59 -8.69 8.44
C LYS A 57 -16.86 -8.86 9.25
N LYS A 58 -17.16 -10.09 9.66
CA LYS A 58 -18.18 -10.33 10.67
C LYS A 58 -17.67 -9.77 11.99
N LEU A 59 -18.42 -8.79 12.53
CA LEU A 59 -18.27 -8.25 13.89
C LEU A 59 -18.37 -9.34 14.96
#